data_AF-A0A5E6N667-F1
#
_entry.id   AF-A0A5E6N667-F1
#
_cell.length_a   1.000
_cell.length_b   1.000
_cell.length_c   1.000
_cell.angle_alpha   90.00
_cell.angle_beta   90.00
_cell.angle_gamma   90.00
#
_symmetry.space_group_name_H-M   'P 1'
#
loop_
_entity.id
_entity.type
_entity.pdbx_description
1 polymer ?
#
loop_
_entity_poly.entity_id
_entity_poly.type
_entity_poly.pdbx_seq_one_letter_code
_entity_poly.pdbx_strand_id
1 'polypeptide(L)'
;MIPFYIYYSKFGFQRVGDLIWAAGDMQAKGFLIGGTAGRTTLNGEGLQHEDGDSHIVANTIPNCISYDPTYAYELAVIVQSGLRRMYENHENIFYYITVMNEIYTHPEMPTGTQEGIIRGIYPLKKVGTGDTQVQLLGSGTILREVEKAAQMLADDWG
;
A
#
# COMPACT_ATOMS: atom_id res chain seq x y z
N MET A 1 3.43 -23.90 -4.04
CA MET A 1 3.95 -23.15 -2.87
C MET A 1 3.53 -21.70 -3.03
N ILE A 2 3.21 -21.00 -1.93
CA ILE A 2 2.80 -19.59 -1.93
C ILE A 2 3.80 -18.81 -1.06
N PRO A 3 4.86 -18.21 -1.65
CA PRO A 3 5.90 -17.56 -0.86
C PRO A 3 5.48 -16.15 -0.41
N PHE A 4 5.80 -15.85 0.85
CA PHE A 4 5.77 -14.50 1.42
C PHE A 4 7.19 -14.18 1.89
N TYR A 5 7.80 -13.15 1.31
CA TYR A 5 9.12 -12.69 1.70
C TYR A 5 9.04 -11.27 2.23
N ILE A 6 9.28 -11.11 3.53
CA ILE A 6 9.28 -9.83 4.23
C ILE A 6 10.70 -9.35 4.53
N TYR A 7 10.96 -8.07 4.28
CA TYR A 7 12.26 -7.43 4.45
C TYR A 7 12.08 -5.92 4.63
N TYR A 8 13.13 -5.19 5.05
CA TYR A 8 13.12 -3.72 5.06
C TYR A 8 12.94 -3.21 3.63
N SER A 9 11.83 -2.50 3.34
CA SER A 9 11.42 -2.16 1.98
C SER A 9 12.54 -1.51 1.13
N LYS A 10 13.39 -0.70 1.77
CA LYS A 10 14.55 -0.05 1.14
C LYS A 10 15.54 -1.01 0.49
N PHE A 11 15.62 -2.26 0.97
CA PHE A 11 16.53 -3.29 0.46
C PHE A 11 15.85 -4.34 -0.44
N GLY A 12 14.66 -4.03 -0.97
CA GLY A 12 14.03 -4.79 -2.05
C GLY A 12 14.51 -4.35 -3.42
N PHE A 13 13.64 -3.66 -4.15
CA PHE A 13 13.87 -3.19 -5.52
C PHE A 13 15.18 -2.41 -5.70
N GLN A 14 15.57 -1.56 -4.74
CA GLN A 14 16.83 -0.81 -4.84
C GLN A 14 18.07 -1.72 -4.76
N ARG A 15 18.00 -2.85 -4.03
CA ARG A 15 19.17 -3.69 -3.73
C ARG A 15 19.26 -4.93 -4.61
N VAL A 16 18.11 -5.53 -4.93
CA VAL A 16 18.00 -6.77 -5.71
C VAL A 16 17.09 -6.60 -6.93
N GLY A 17 16.97 -5.37 -7.45
CA GLY A 17 16.04 -5.03 -8.55
C GLY A 17 16.20 -5.90 -9.80
N ASP A 18 17.43 -6.23 -10.19
CA ASP A 18 17.70 -7.10 -11.35
C ASP A 18 17.17 -8.53 -11.14
N LEU A 19 17.24 -9.05 -9.91
CA LEU A 19 16.61 -10.34 -9.55
C LEU A 19 15.09 -10.25 -9.61
N ILE A 20 14.50 -9.14 -9.18
CA ILE A 20 13.04 -8.96 -9.24
C ILE A 20 12.58 -8.79 -10.70
N TRP A 21 13.37 -8.14 -11.55
CA TRP A 21 13.14 -8.10 -12.99
C TRP A 21 13.15 -9.50 -13.60
N ALA A 22 14.19 -10.29 -13.28
CA ALA A 22 14.27 -11.69 -13.69
C ALA A 22 13.11 -12.54 -13.15
N ALA A 23 12.62 -12.28 -11.93
CA ALA A 23 11.44 -12.93 -11.38
C ALA A 23 10.18 -12.60 -12.21
N GLY A 24 10.08 -11.38 -12.72
CA GLY A 24 9.05 -10.99 -13.69
C GLY A 24 9.12 -11.83 -14.97
N ASP A 25 10.31 -11.97 -15.57
CA ASP A 25 10.53 -12.79 -16.77
C ASP A 25 10.24 -14.29 -16.53
N MET A 26 10.62 -14.81 -15.36
CA MET A 26 10.32 -16.18 -14.93
C MET A 26 8.85 -16.42 -14.56
N GLN A 27 7.98 -15.40 -14.67
CA GLN A 27 6.57 -15.47 -14.33
C GLN A 27 6.33 -15.89 -12.87
N ALA A 28 7.15 -15.34 -11.96
CA ALA A 28 7.05 -15.61 -10.54
C ALA A 28 5.64 -15.26 -10.00
N LYS A 29 5.20 -16.06 -9.01
CA LYS A 29 3.94 -15.87 -8.28
C LYS A 29 4.23 -15.91 -6.79
N GLY A 30 3.85 -14.85 -6.08
CA GLY A 30 4.14 -14.70 -4.66
C GLY A 30 3.98 -13.27 -4.17
N PHE A 31 4.38 -13.05 -2.92
CA PHE A 31 4.25 -11.78 -2.24
C PHE A 31 5.62 -11.30 -1.72
N LEU A 32 6.05 -10.14 -2.22
CA LEU A 32 7.12 -9.35 -1.63
C LEU A 32 6.49 -8.36 -0.64
N ILE A 33 6.90 -8.41 0.62
CA ILE A 33 6.38 -7.56 1.67
C ILE A 33 7.47 -6.57 2.09
N GLY A 34 7.33 -5.32 1.66
CA GLY A 34 8.21 -4.23 2.06
C GLY A 34 7.85 -3.76 3.47
N GLY A 35 8.45 -4.39 4.48
CA GLY A 35 8.30 -4.00 5.87
C GLY A 35 9.01 -2.68 6.18
N THR A 36 8.61 -2.08 7.31
CA THR A 36 9.15 -0.80 7.80
C THR A 36 9.19 0.29 6.73
N ALA A 37 8.17 0.32 5.87
CA ALA A 37 8.11 1.24 4.73
C ALA A 37 7.64 2.64 5.13
N GLY A 38 7.94 3.62 4.28
CA GLY A 38 7.56 5.02 4.46
C GLY A 38 8.71 5.86 4.99
N ARG A 39 8.99 6.96 4.30
CA ARG A 39 10.14 7.84 4.57
C ARG A 39 10.13 8.35 6.00
N THR A 40 8.96 8.75 6.50
CA THR A 40 8.78 9.32 7.83
C THR A 40 8.41 8.27 8.88
N THR A 41 8.00 7.08 8.47
CA THR A 41 7.49 6.03 9.36
C THR A 41 8.61 5.27 10.05
N LEU A 42 9.69 4.96 9.34
CA LEU A 42 10.90 4.35 9.90
C LEU A 42 11.85 5.44 10.43
N ASN A 43 11.30 6.28 11.32
CA ASN A 43 12.05 7.40 11.88
C ASN A 43 13.25 6.92 12.70
N GLY A 44 14.39 7.61 12.57
CA GLY A 44 15.60 7.34 13.36
C GLY A 44 16.63 6.43 12.69
N GLU A 45 16.24 5.65 11.69
CA GLU A 45 17.18 4.82 10.90
C GLU A 45 17.92 5.62 9.82
N GLY A 46 17.33 6.74 9.35
CA GLY A 46 17.99 7.72 8.50
C GLY A 46 18.12 7.33 7.03
N LEU A 47 19.02 8.05 6.34
CA LEU A 47 19.12 8.16 4.88
C LEU A 47 19.10 6.82 4.12
N GLN A 48 19.73 5.78 4.66
CA GLN A 48 19.88 4.49 3.98
C GLN A 48 18.71 3.51 4.22
N HIS A 49 17.78 3.84 5.11
CA HIS A 49 16.68 2.96 5.52
C HIS A 49 15.30 3.56 5.25
N GLU A 50 15.15 4.87 5.44
CA GLU A 50 13.90 5.57 5.20
C GLU A 50 13.51 5.45 3.73
N ASP A 51 12.48 4.67 3.42
CA ASP A 51 12.05 4.39 2.05
C ASP A 51 10.84 5.24 1.65
N GLY A 52 11.01 6.05 0.61
CA GLY A 52 9.93 6.81 -0.02
C GLY A 52 9.97 6.72 -1.54
N ASP A 53 10.56 5.65 -2.07
CA ASP A 53 10.84 5.51 -3.50
C ASP A 53 10.68 4.08 -4.04
N SER A 54 10.55 3.05 -3.19
CA SER A 54 10.39 1.67 -3.64
C SER A 54 9.19 1.45 -4.58
N HIS A 55 8.06 2.12 -4.35
CA HIS A 55 6.89 2.06 -5.26
C HIS A 55 7.18 2.63 -6.65
N ILE A 56 8.03 3.66 -6.75
CA ILE A 56 8.44 4.22 -8.05
C ILE A 56 9.25 3.18 -8.84
N VAL A 57 10.16 2.47 -8.17
CA VAL A 57 10.96 1.43 -8.80
C VAL A 57 10.10 0.20 -9.12
N ALA A 58 9.21 -0.22 -8.21
CA ALA A 58 8.30 -1.35 -8.43
C ALA A 58 7.39 -1.13 -9.65
N ASN A 59 6.93 0.11 -9.89
CA ASN A 59 6.13 0.49 -11.05
C ASN A 59 6.86 0.30 -12.40
N THR A 60 8.17 0.06 -12.41
CA THR A 60 8.91 -0.24 -13.65
C THR A 60 8.74 -1.69 -14.10
N ILE A 61 8.24 -2.59 -13.24
CA ILE A 61 8.12 -4.03 -13.52
C ILE A 61 6.67 -4.36 -13.92
N PRO A 62 6.39 -4.74 -15.19
CA PRO A 62 5.01 -4.79 -15.71
C PRO A 62 4.06 -5.75 -15.00
N ASN A 63 4.57 -6.88 -14.49
CA ASN A 63 3.77 -7.90 -13.80
C ASN A 63 3.90 -7.86 -12.26
N CYS A 64 4.48 -6.77 -11.73
CA CYS A 64 4.48 -6.47 -10.30
C CYS A 64 3.27 -5.60 -9.93
N ILE A 65 2.33 -6.15 -9.16
CA ILE A 65 1.18 -5.40 -8.65
C ILE A 65 1.52 -4.83 -7.28
N SER A 66 1.58 -3.50 -7.18
CA SER A 66 2.08 -2.80 -6.00
C SER A 66 0.95 -2.11 -5.23
N TYR A 67 0.92 -2.26 -3.90
CA TYR A 67 -0.05 -1.60 -3.01
C TYR A 67 0.61 -0.97 -1.78
N ASP A 68 0.05 0.14 -1.32
CA ASP A 68 0.41 0.84 -0.07
C ASP A 68 -0.81 0.97 0.86
N PRO A 69 -1.30 -0.15 1.42
CA PRO A 69 -2.50 -0.16 2.26
C PRO A 69 -2.28 0.62 3.55
N THR A 70 -3.28 1.39 3.98
CA THR A 70 -3.32 2.05 5.28
C THR A 70 -3.88 1.13 6.35
N TYR A 71 -4.94 0.39 6.05
CA TYR A 71 -5.71 -0.33 7.06
C TYR A 71 -5.58 -1.85 6.93
N ALA A 72 -5.69 -2.55 8.07
CA ALA A 72 -5.56 -4.00 8.11
C ALA A 72 -6.56 -4.73 7.20
N TYR A 73 -7.78 -4.21 7.05
CA TYR A 73 -8.76 -4.78 6.13
C TYR A 73 -8.35 -4.64 4.66
N GLU A 74 -7.65 -3.57 4.29
CA GLU A 74 -7.16 -3.38 2.92
C GLU A 74 -6.10 -4.43 2.61
N LEU A 75 -5.14 -4.62 3.52
CA LEU A 75 -4.13 -5.67 3.41
C LEU A 75 -4.79 -7.05 3.26
N ALA A 76 -5.81 -7.37 4.06
CA ALA A 76 -6.53 -8.64 3.97
C ALA A 76 -7.20 -8.82 2.60
N VAL A 77 -7.91 -7.80 2.10
CA VAL A 77 -8.57 -7.83 0.78
C VAL A 77 -7.55 -7.96 -0.36
N ILE A 78 -6.44 -7.23 -0.29
CA ILE A 78 -5.36 -7.28 -1.30
C ILE A 78 -4.73 -8.67 -1.34
N VAL A 79 -4.39 -9.26 -0.20
CA VAL A 79 -3.81 -10.61 -0.12
C VAL A 79 -4.80 -11.66 -0.64
N GLN A 80 -6.08 -11.58 -0.25
CA GLN A 80 -7.11 -12.49 -0.74
C GLN A 80 -7.28 -12.38 -2.27
N SER A 81 -7.31 -11.17 -2.81
CA SER A 81 -7.37 -10.92 -4.25
C SER A 81 -6.13 -11.47 -4.97
N GLY A 82 -4.93 -11.23 -4.43
CA GLY A 82 -3.68 -11.73 -5.00
C GLY A 82 -3.60 -13.26 -5.02
N LEU A 83 -4.07 -13.93 -3.97
CA LEU A 83 -4.15 -15.39 -3.93
C LEU A 83 -5.06 -15.92 -5.04
N ARG A 84 -6.26 -15.34 -5.16
CA ARG A 84 -7.21 -15.72 -6.21
C ARG A 84 -6.63 -15.48 -7.61
N ARG A 85 -6.11 -14.29 -7.87
CA ARG A 85 -5.56 -13.92 -9.19
C ARG A 85 -4.39 -14.82 -9.60
N MET A 86 -3.42 -15.04 -8.71
CA MET A 86 -2.22 -15.82 -9.04
C MET A 86 -2.47 -17.33 -9.12
N TYR A 87 -3.25 -17.89 -8.18
CA TYR A 87 -3.34 -19.33 -7.95
C TYR A 87 -4.66 -19.97 -8.36
N GLU A 88 -5.77 -19.23 -8.38
CA GLU A 88 -7.07 -19.71 -8.88
C GLU A 88 -7.26 -19.33 -10.36
N ASN A 89 -7.03 -18.06 -10.70
CA ASN A 89 -7.19 -17.55 -12.07
C ASN A 89 -5.92 -17.69 -12.92
N HIS A 90 -4.83 -18.18 -12.33
CA HIS A 90 -3.54 -18.40 -12.98
C HIS A 90 -2.90 -17.18 -13.64
N GLU A 91 -3.22 -15.95 -13.24
CA GLU A 91 -2.54 -14.74 -13.70
C GLU A 91 -1.03 -14.80 -13.38
N ASN A 92 -0.19 -14.48 -14.35
CA ASN A 92 1.27 -14.47 -14.22
C ASN A 92 1.74 -13.10 -13.71
N ILE A 93 1.43 -12.85 -12.45
CA ILE A 93 1.76 -11.62 -11.71
C ILE A 93 2.33 -12.00 -10.35
N PHE A 94 3.01 -11.07 -9.71
CA PHE A 94 3.36 -11.14 -8.29
C PHE A 94 3.03 -9.82 -7.60
N TYR A 95 2.94 -9.86 -6.28
CA TYR A 95 2.52 -8.71 -5.47
C TYR A 95 3.70 -8.10 -4.73
N TYR A 96 3.73 -6.77 -4.70
CA TYR A 96 4.52 -5.99 -3.77
C TYR A 96 3.58 -5.22 -2.85
N ILE A 97 3.73 -5.38 -1.54
CA ILE A 97 2.87 -4.69 -0.56
C ILE A 97 3.77 -4.07 0.49
N THR A 98 3.70 -2.75 0.65
CA THR A 98 4.36 -2.07 1.76
C THR A 98 3.55 -2.25 3.05
N VAL A 99 4.24 -2.49 4.15
CA VAL A 99 3.68 -2.54 5.50
C VAL A 99 4.56 -1.75 6.45
N MET A 100 3.95 -1.22 7.50
CA MET A 100 4.55 -0.20 8.36
C MET A 100 4.79 -0.73 9.78
N ASN A 101 5.69 -0.08 10.52
CA ASN A 101 5.99 -0.38 11.92
C ASN A 101 5.26 0.52 12.92
N GLU A 102 4.50 1.50 12.44
CA GLU A 102 3.74 2.41 13.29
C GLU A 102 2.43 1.77 13.74
N ILE A 103 2.10 1.90 15.02
CA ILE A 103 0.87 1.36 15.61
C ILE A 103 -0.22 2.44 15.62
N TYR A 104 -1.39 2.11 15.09
CA TYR A 104 -2.58 2.96 15.13
C TYR A 104 -3.87 2.16 15.10
N THR A 105 -4.99 2.84 15.33
CA THR A 105 -6.31 2.25 15.27
C THR A 105 -6.64 1.83 13.84
N HIS A 106 -7.01 0.57 13.65
CA HIS A 106 -7.55 0.06 12.40
C HIS A 106 -9.09 -0.06 12.53
N PRO A 107 -9.87 0.75 11.81
CA PRO A 107 -11.33 0.71 11.87
C PRO A 107 -11.89 -0.52 11.14
N GLU A 108 -13.19 -0.75 11.30
CA GLU A 108 -13.91 -1.73 10.50
C GLU A 108 -13.93 -1.33 9.01
N MET A 109 -13.91 -2.32 8.13
CA MET A 109 -14.01 -2.10 6.69
C MET A 109 -15.40 -1.55 6.33
N PRO A 110 -15.51 -0.42 5.62
CA PRO A 110 -16.81 0.05 5.17
C PRO A 110 -17.43 -0.93 4.16
N THR A 111 -18.74 -1.15 4.25
CA THR A 111 -19.45 -2.10 3.38
C THR A 111 -19.30 -1.73 1.90
N GLY A 112 -18.90 -2.69 1.07
CA GLY A 112 -18.83 -2.54 -0.39
C GLY A 112 -17.57 -1.89 -0.92
N THR A 113 -16.54 -1.65 -0.08
CA THR A 113 -15.27 -1.04 -0.53
C THR A 113 -14.28 -2.02 -1.13
N GLN A 114 -14.53 -3.33 -1.07
CA GLN A 114 -13.59 -4.38 -1.50
C GLN A 114 -13.10 -4.19 -2.94
N GLU A 115 -14.01 -3.92 -3.87
CA GLU A 115 -13.66 -3.68 -5.27
C GLU A 115 -12.82 -2.40 -5.43
N GLY A 116 -13.14 -1.35 -4.67
CA GLY A 116 -12.37 -0.11 -4.66
C GLY A 116 -10.95 -0.30 -4.11
N ILE A 117 -10.79 -1.09 -3.04
CA ILE A 117 -9.49 -1.49 -2.50
C ILE A 117 -8.67 -2.21 -3.57
N ILE A 118 -9.26 -3.18 -4.27
CA ILE A 118 -8.58 -3.94 -5.33
C ILE A 118 -8.19 -3.01 -6.49
N ARG A 119 -9.04 -2.05 -6.87
CA ARG A 119 -8.75 -1.08 -7.93
C ARG A 119 -7.79 0.03 -7.51
N GLY A 120 -7.51 0.16 -6.21
CA GLY A 120 -6.53 1.10 -5.65
C GLY A 120 -7.12 2.40 -5.07
N ILE A 121 -8.44 2.60 -5.07
CA ILE A 121 -9.07 3.77 -4.46
C ILE A 121 -10.55 3.53 -4.12
N TYR A 122 -11.00 4.05 -2.98
CA TYR A 122 -12.41 4.10 -2.58
C TYR A 122 -12.68 5.33 -1.70
N PRO A 123 -13.92 5.84 -1.64
CA PRO A 123 -14.28 6.89 -0.71
C PRO A 123 -14.29 6.35 0.72
N LEU A 124 -13.39 6.83 1.57
CA LEU A 124 -13.29 6.39 2.97
C LEU A 124 -14.38 7.01 3.85
N LYS A 125 -14.47 8.34 3.83
CA LYS A 125 -15.44 9.10 4.62
C LYS A 125 -15.72 10.47 4.00
N LYS A 126 -16.88 11.03 4.33
CA LYS A 126 -17.22 12.43 4.08
C LYS A 126 -17.24 13.16 5.43
N VAL A 127 -16.61 14.33 5.48
CA VAL A 127 -16.51 15.17 6.68
C VAL A 127 -17.06 16.55 6.34
N GLY A 128 -17.76 17.20 7.28
CA GLY A 128 -18.35 18.52 7.09
C GLY A 128 -19.63 18.56 6.25
N THR A 129 -20.30 19.72 6.27
CA THR A 129 -21.56 19.97 5.54
C THR A 129 -21.60 21.32 4.83
N GLY A 130 -20.49 22.04 4.72
CA GLY A 130 -20.50 23.33 4.04
C GLY A 130 -20.54 23.24 2.52
N ASP A 131 -20.66 24.42 1.92
CA ASP A 131 -20.86 24.58 0.47
C ASP A 131 -19.56 24.44 -0.32
N THR A 132 -18.40 24.68 0.31
CA THR A 132 -17.09 24.53 -0.33
C THR A 132 -16.59 23.10 -0.13
N GLN A 133 -16.29 22.40 -1.23
CA GLN A 133 -15.88 21.00 -1.18
C GLN A 133 -14.50 20.81 -1.78
N VAL A 134 -13.68 20.01 -1.11
CA VAL A 134 -12.37 19.54 -1.59
C VAL A 134 -12.31 18.02 -1.54
N GLN A 135 -11.41 17.44 -2.33
CA GLN A 135 -11.11 16.00 -2.28
C GLN A 135 -9.71 15.82 -1.69
N LEU A 136 -9.62 14.93 -0.71
CA LEU A 136 -8.37 14.59 -0.04
C LEU A 136 -8.05 13.13 -0.31
N LEU A 137 -6.81 12.87 -0.72
CA LEU A 137 -6.32 11.54 -1.06
C LEU A 137 -5.08 11.24 -0.21
N GLY A 138 -4.94 10.00 0.23
CA GLY A 138 -3.80 9.52 0.99
C GLY A 138 -3.66 8.00 0.89
N SER A 139 -2.47 7.50 1.23
CA SER A 139 -2.14 6.08 1.34
C SER A 139 -1.19 5.86 2.51
N GLY A 140 -0.92 4.59 2.83
CA GLY A 140 -0.02 4.22 3.91
C GLY A 140 -0.31 4.97 5.22
N THR A 141 0.72 5.27 6.00
CA THR A 141 0.57 5.96 7.29
C THR A 141 0.09 7.41 7.14
N ILE A 142 0.33 8.02 5.97
CA ILE A 142 -0.01 9.42 5.70
C ILE A 142 -1.52 9.62 5.57
N LEU A 143 -2.31 8.60 5.21
CA LEU A 143 -3.77 8.74 5.14
C LEU A 143 -4.37 9.24 6.46
N ARG A 144 -3.79 8.89 7.61
CA ARG A 144 -4.27 9.40 8.90
C ARG A 144 -4.08 10.90 9.08
N GLU A 145 -2.97 11.44 8.56
CA GLU A 145 -2.72 12.89 8.59
C GLU A 145 -3.67 13.62 7.63
N VAL A 146 -4.02 12.97 6.51
CA VAL A 146 -5.05 13.45 5.58
C VAL A 146 -6.43 13.48 6.25
N GLU A 147 -6.76 12.46 7.04
CA GLU A 147 -8.00 12.42 7.81
C GLU A 147 -8.07 13.48 8.91
N LYS A 148 -6.94 13.76 9.56
CA LYS A 148 -6.83 14.86 10.53
C LYS A 148 -7.01 16.21 9.83
N ALA A 149 -6.39 16.40 8.66
CA ALA A 149 -6.59 17.60 7.85
C ALA A 149 -8.05 17.76 7.40
N ALA A 150 -8.74 16.67 7.07
CA ALA A 150 -10.16 16.70 6.73
C ALA A 150 -11.02 17.24 7.88
N GLN A 151 -10.73 16.81 9.11
CA GLN A 151 -11.42 17.28 10.32
C GLN A 151 -11.11 18.76 10.59
N MET A 152 -9.83 19.15 10.51
CA MET A 152 -9.41 20.55 10.67
C MET A 152 -10.10 21.46 9.65
N LEU A 153 -10.17 21.05 8.38
CA LEU A 153 -10.85 21.80 7.33
C LEU A 153 -12.31 22.08 7.69
N ALA A 154 -13.04 21.03 8.10
CA ALA A 154 -14.44 21.16 8.48
C ALA A 154 -14.67 22.00 9.74
N ASP A 155 -13.79 21.88 10.74
CA ASP A 155 -13.96 22.57 12.03
C ASP A 155 -13.61 24.06 11.94
N ASP A 156 -12.54 24.40 11.21
CA ASP A 156 -11.99 25.76 11.19
C ASP A 156 -12.43 26.57 9.95
N TRP A 157 -12.82 25.90 8.85
CA TRP A 157 -13.15 26.54 7.56
C TRP A 157 -14.50 26.13 6.91
N GLY A 158 -15.17 25.09 7.43
CA GLY A 158 -16.52 24.67 7.00
C GLY A 158 -16.55 23.64 5.88
#